data_AF-A0A4R3NPX4-F1
#
_entry.id   AF-A0A4R3NPX4-F1
#
_cell.length_a   1.000
_cell.length_b   1.000
_cell.length_c   1.000
_cell.angle_alpha   90.00
_cell.angle_beta   90.00
_cell.angle_gamma   90.00
#
_symmetry.space_group_name_H-M   'P 1'
#
loop_
_entity.id
_entity.type
_entity.pdbx_description
1 polymer ?
#
loop_
_entity_poly.entity_id
_entity_poly.type
_entity_poly.pdbx_seq_one_letter_code
_entity_poly.pdbx_strand_id
1 'polypeptide(L)'
;MQKYRIEKGISGECVAKKLGISQQQLSRYERGENALTVDVLFKYLLIIEVNFPEFYNRLFYIIGRHPKLSMYISGLNGFGWELDDLKDYYTSAIV
;
A
#
# COMPACT_ATOMS: atom_id res chain seq x y z
N MET A 1 -3.16 -1.33 3.84
CA MET A 1 -4.30 -1.16 2.90
C MET A 1 -5.37 -0.22 3.46
N GLN A 2 -5.86 -0.44 4.68
CA GLN A 2 -6.92 0.39 5.32
C GLN A 2 -6.64 1.90 5.24
N LYS A 3 -5.40 2.31 5.56
CA LYS A 3 -4.99 3.72 5.59
C LYS A 3 -5.24 4.41 4.25
N TYR A 4 -4.80 3.81 3.13
CA TYR A 4 -5.06 4.32 1.79
C TYR A 4 -6.56 4.50 1.50
N ARG A 5 -7.38 3.51 1.88
CA ARG A 5 -8.83 3.57 1.63
C ARG A 5 -9.50 4.69 2.43
N ILE A 6 -9.12 4.87 3.70
CA ILE A 6 -9.64 5.94 4.55
C ILE A 6 -9.22 7.32 4.00
N GLU A 7 -7.97 7.47 3.57
CA GLU A 7 -7.45 8.70 2.93
C GLU A 7 -8.25 9.07 1.67
N LYS A 8 -8.77 8.07 0.93
CA LYS A 8 -9.63 8.26 -0.25
C LYS A 8 -11.13 8.41 0.08
N GLY A 9 -11.53 8.33 1.35
CA GLY A 9 -12.94 8.42 1.76
C GLY A 9 -13.82 7.26 1.31
N ILE A 10 -13.24 6.12 0.95
CA ILE A 10 -13.98 4.97 0.41
C ILE A 10 -14.39 4.02 1.55
N SER A 11 -15.64 3.56 1.58
CA SER A 11 -16.08 2.62 2.62
C SER A 11 -15.55 1.20 2.39
N GLY A 12 -15.27 0.46 3.48
CA GLY A 12 -14.85 -0.94 3.36
C GLY A 12 -15.91 -1.83 2.71
N GLU A 13 -17.19 -1.53 2.95
CA GLU A 13 -18.30 -2.25 2.32
C GLU A 13 -18.32 -2.07 0.80
N CYS A 14 -18.06 -0.85 0.30
CA CYS A 14 -17.93 -0.58 -1.14
C CYS A 14 -16.82 -1.42 -1.78
N VAL A 15 -15.65 -1.47 -1.14
CA VAL A 15 -14.51 -2.26 -1.63
C VAL A 15 -14.81 -3.75 -1.59
N ALA A 16 -15.36 -4.25 -0.48
CA ALA A 16 -15.69 -5.67 -0.32
C ALA A 16 -16.69 -6.12 -1.39
N LYS A 17 -17.73 -5.30 -1.66
CA LYS A 17 -18.70 -5.54 -2.73
C LYS A 17 -18.04 -5.60 -4.10
N LYS A 18 -17.15 -4.65 -4.43
CA LYS A 18 -16.43 -4.62 -5.72
C LYS A 18 -15.45 -5.80 -5.87
N LEU A 19 -14.88 -6.29 -4.77
CA LEU A 19 -14.02 -7.47 -4.75
C LEU A 19 -14.79 -8.79 -4.74
N GLY A 20 -16.11 -8.78 -4.51
CA GLY A 20 -16.91 -10.00 -4.39
C GLY A 20 -16.60 -10.82 -3.12
N ILE A 21 -16.22 -10.14 -2.03
CA ILE A 21 -15.89 -10.78 -0.74
C ILE A 21 -16.72 -10.18 0.40
N SER A 22 -16.71 -10.84 1.57
CA SER A 22 -17.36 -10.27 2.76
C SER A 22 -16.56 -9.09 3.32
N GLN A 23 -17.24 -8.14 3.98
CA GLN A 23 -16.58 -7.03 4.65
C GLN A 23 -15.62 -7.51 5.75
N GLN A 24 -15.95 -8.60 6.44
CA GLN A 24 -15.06 -9.23 7.42
C GLN A 24 -13.78 -9.76 6.77
N GLN A 25 -13.88 -10.40 5.60
CA GLN A 25 -12.71 -10.86 4.86
C GLN A 25 -11.83 -9.69 4.43
N LEU A 26 -12.43 -8.59 3.94
CA LEU A 26 -11.70 -7.36 3.67
C LEU A 26 -10.98 -6.83 4.92
N SER A 27 -11.67 -6.81 6.08
CA SER A 27 -11.06 -6.36 7.34
C SER A 27 -9.83 -7.20 7.73
N ARG A 28 -9.87 -8.52 7.50
CA ARG A 28 -8.70 -9.39 7.73
C ARG A 28 -7.54 -9.05 6.80
N TYR A 29 -7.81 -8.78 5.51
CA TYR A 29 -6.78 -8.32 4.58
C TYR A 29 -6.20 -6.96 4.99
N GLU A 30 -7.06 -6.03 5.37
CA GLU A 30 -6.67 -4.67 5.75
C GLU A 30 -5.75 -4.63 6.99
N ARG A 31 -5.95 -5.57 7.92
CA ARG A 31 -5.17 -5.74 9.16
C ARG A 31 -4.01 -6.71 9.03
N GLY A 32 -3.87 -7.40 7.89
CA GLY A 32 -2.82 -8.39 7.67
C GLY A 32 -2.99 -9.69 8.45
N GLU A 33 -4.21 -10.02 8.89
CA GLU A 33 -4.51 -11.28 9.59
C GLU A 33 -4.60 -12.47 8.64
N ASN A 34 -5.02 -12.22 7.40
CA ASN A 34 -5.06 -13.20 6.34
C ASN A 34 -4.11 -12.79 5.20
N ALA A 35 -3.40 -13.77 4.64
CA ALA A 35 -2.72 -13.59 3.37
C ALA A 35 -3.75 -13.28 2.28
N LEU A 36 -3.34 -12.43 1.33
CA LEU A 36 -4.09 -12.11 0.13
C LEU A 36 -3.23 -12.43 -1.08
N THR A 37 -3.89 -12.77 -2.18
CA THR A 37 -3.22 -12.97 -3.46
C THR A 37 -2.86 -11.64 -4.09
N VAL A 38 -1.82 -11.64 -4.94
CA VAL A 38 -1.39 -10.44 -5.65
C VAL A 38 -2.50 -9.87 -6.55
N ASP A 39 -3.39 -10.70 -7.10
CA ASP A 39 -4.53 -10.22 -7.89
C ASP A 39 -5.52 -9.41 -7.04
N VAL A 40 -5.80 -9.84 -5.80
CA VAL A 40 -6.67 -9.12 -4.87
C VAL A 40 -6.04 -7.79 -4.47
N LEU A 41 -4.72 -7.76 -4.25
CA LEU A 41 -4.00 -6.51 -4.01
C LEU A 41 -4.20 -5.51 -5.15
N PHE A 42 -3.95 -5.95 -6.39
CA PHE A 42 -4.08 -5.07 -7.56
C PHE A 42 -5.51 -4.60 -7.78
N LYS A 43 -6.50 -5.50 -7.68
CA LYS A 43 -7.92 -5.12 -7.75
C LYS A 43 -8.27 -4.09 -6.68
N TYR A 44 -7.80 -4.29 -5.45
CA TYR A 44 -8.02 -3.35 -4.36
C TYR A 44 -7.45 -1.97 -4.69
N LEU A 45 -6.19 -1.88 -5.14
CA LEU A 45 -5.53 -0.61 -5.49
C LEU A 45 -6.28 0.13 -6.60
N LEU A 46 -6.73 -0.58 -7.63
CA LEU A 46 -7.57 -0.02 -8.70
C LEU A 46 -8.90 0.51 -8.17
N ILE A 47 -9.57 -0.24 -7.28
CA ILE A 47 -10.85 0.17 -6.69
C ILE A 47 -10.73 1.46 -5.88
N ILE A 48 -9.59 1.66 -5.21
CA ILE A 48 -9.34 2.85 -4.39
C ILE A 48 -8.55 3.94 -5.11
N GLU A 49 -8.33 3.79 -6.42
CA GLU A 49 -7.66 4.77 -7.27
C GLU A 49 -6.28 5.17 -6.73
N VAL A 50 -5.51 4.17 -6.29
CA VAL A 50 -4.10 4.31 -5.92
C VAL A 50 -3.25 3.71 -7.03
N ASN A 51 -2.35 4.53 -7.58
CA ASN A 51 -1.42 4.09 -8.62
C ASN A 51 -0.22 3.35 -8.01
N PHE A 52 0.52 2.62 -8.85
CA PHE A 52 1.67 1.83 -8.41
C PHE A 52 2.81 2.63 -7.79
N PRO A 53 3.25 3.78 -8.38
CA PRO A 53 4.28 4.61 -7.76
C PRO A 53 3.93 5.02 -6.33
N GLU A 54 2.71 5.54 -6.10
CA GLU A 54 2.23 5.94 -4.78
C GLU A 54 2.23 4.75 -3.79
N PHE A 55 1.80 3.57 -4.26
CA PHE A 55 1.75 2.36 -3.45
C PHE A 55 3.16 1.89 -3.02
N TYR A 56 4.06 1.68 -3.99
CA TYR A 56 5.38 1.13 -3.69
C TYR A 56 6.27 2.14 -2.95
N ASN A 57 6.13 3.45 -3.18
CA ASN A 57 6.84 4.47 -2.41
C ASN A 57 6.55 4.37 -0.91
N ARG A 58 5.26 4.30 -0.52
CA ARG A 58 4.91 4.13 0.90
C ARG A 58 5.34 2.76 1.42
N LEU A 59 5.21 1.71 0.61
CA LEU A 59 5.62 0.36 0.99
C LEU A 59 7.11 0.33 1.33
N PHE A 60 7.98 0.85 0.46
CA PHE A 60 9.42 0.93 0.68
C PHE A 60 9.77 1.84 1.85
N TYR A 61 9.08 2.98 2.00
CA TYR A 61 9.26 3.85 3.16
C TYR A 61 9.04 3.11 4.49
N ILE A 62 7.98 2.29 4.58
CA ILE A 62 7.64 1.48 5.76
C ILE A 62 8.66 0.37 5.96
N ILE A 63 8.97 -0.39 4.90
CA ILE A 63 9.91 -1.52 4.97
C ILE A 63 11.30 -1.06 5.38
N GLY A 64 11.80 0.05 4.81
CA GLY A 64 13.13 0.57 5.12
C GLY A 64 13.31 1.02 6.57
N ARG A 65 12.22 1.39 7.25
CA ARG A 65 12.23 1.77 8.68
C ARG A 65 11.89 0.61 9.60
N HIS A 66 11.49 -0.53 9.06
CA HIS A 66 11.12 -1.68 9.88
C HIS A 66 12.36 -2.54 10.19
N PRO A 67 12.73 -2.74 11.47
CA PRO A 67 14.01 -3.35 11.86
C PRO A 67 14.28 -4.74 11.26
N LYS A 68 13.22 -5.53 11.05
CA LYS A 68 13.33 -6.89 10.48
C LYS A 68 13.09 -6.96 8.97
N LEU A 69 12.51 -5.92 8.37
CA LEU A 69 12.14 -5.98 6.95
C LEU A 69 13.11 -5.18 6.07
N SER A 70 13.81 -4.20 6.66
CA SER A 70 14.81 -3.38 5.96
C SER A 70 15.89 -4.22 5.28
N MET A 71 16.27 -5.37 5.85
CA MET A 71 17.25 -6.29 5.26
C MET A 71 16.82 -6.89 3.91
N TYR A 72 15.52 -6.95 3.61
CA TYR A 72 15.03 -7.45 2.32
C TYR A 72 15.13 -6.42 1.20
N ILE A 73 15.34 -5.14 1.54
CA ILE A 73 15.44 -4.06 0.55
C ILE A 73 16.84 -3.44 0.49
N SER A 74 17.72 -3.74 1.44
CA SER A 74 19.10 -3.22 1.48
C SER A 74 19.96 -3.63 0.28
N GLY A 75 19.61 -4.73 -0.40
CA GLY A 75 20.29 -5.20 -1.61
C GLY A 75 19.63 -4.78 -2.92
N LEU A 76 18.50 -4.05 -2.87
CA LEU A 76 17.81 -3.53 -4.06
C LEU A 76 18.52 -2.26 -4.59
N ASN A 77 19.81 -2.37 -4.87
CA ASN A 77 20.58 -1.34 -5.56
C ASN A 77 20.09 -1.30 -7.01
N GLY A 78 19.27 -0.31 -7.36
CA GLY A 78 18.74 -0.15 -8.73
C GLY A 78 17.34 0.42 -8.84
N PHE A 79 16.62 0.64 -7.74
CA PHE A 79 15.31 1.31 -7.80
C PHE A 79 15.37 2.85 -7.77
N GLY A 80 16.56 3.47 -7.72
CA GLY A 80 16.73 4.87 -8.10
C GLY A 80 15.99 5.91 -7.26
N TRP A 81 15.65 5.59 -6.02
CA TRP A 81 15.25 6.58 -5.02
C TRP A 81 16.30 6.49 -3.92
N GLU A 82 17.21 7.48 -3.84
CA GLU A 82 17.86 7.69 -2.56
C GLU A 82 16.73 7.96 -1.55
N LEU A 83 16.86 7.49 -0.30
CA LEU A 83 15.82 7.67 0.72
C LEU A 83 15.40 9.14 0.89
N ASP A 84 16.23 10.07 0.41
CA ASP A 84 16.00 11.51 0.34
C ASP A 84 15.06 11.93 -0.82
N ASP A 85 15.12 11.31 -2.00
CA ASP A 85 14.19 11.58 -3.12
C ASP A 85 12.73 11.25 -2.75
N LEU A 86 12.56 10.22 -1.91
CA LEU A 86 11.27 9.79 -1.38
C LEU A 86 10.66 10.83 -0.42
N LYS A 87 11.52 11.60 0.26
CA LYS A 87 11.12 12.70 1.14
C LYS A 87 10.64 13.89 0.31
N ASP A 88 11.36 14.21 -0.76
CA ASP A 88 11.04 15.32 -1.67
C ASP A 88 9.76 15.06 -2.49
N TYR A 89 9.52 13.83 -2.93
CA TYR A 89 8.23 13.45 -3.54
C TYR A 89 7.06 13.62 -2.57
N TYR A 90 7.20 13.19 -1.32
CA TYR A 90 6.14 13.35 -0.31
C TYR A 90 5.89 14.81 0.06
N THR A 91 6.92 15.66 0.05
CA THR A 91 6.77 17.10 0.33
C THR A 91 6.16 17.85 -0.87
N SER A 92 6.47 17.44 -2.09
CA SER A 92 5.92 18.06 -3.32
C SER A 92 4.48 17.63 -3.65
N ALA A 93 4.05 16.44 -3.25
CA ALA A 93 2.69 15.94 -3.51
C ALA A 93 1.60 16.45 -2.53
N ILE A 94 1.98 17.25 -1.52
CA ILE A 94 1.07 17.80 -0.48
C ILE A 94 0.78 19.30 -0.72
N VAL A 95 1.28 19.91 -1.80
CA VAL A 95 0.97 21.29 -2.21
C VAL A 95 -0.04 21.31 -3.36
#